data_AF-A0A6G9Y0M7-F1
#
_entry.id   AF-A0A6G9Y0M7-F1
#
_cell.length_a   1.000
_cell.length_b   1.000
_cell.length_c   1.000
_cell.angle_alpha   90.00
_cell.angle_beta   90.00
_cell.angle_gamma   90.00
#
_symmetry.space_group_name_H-M   'P 1'
#
loop_
_entity.id
_entity.type
_entity.pdbx_description
1 polymer ?
#
loop_
_entity_poly.entity_id
_entity_poly.type
_entity_poly.pdbx_seq_one_letter_code
_entity_poly.pdbx_strand_id
1 'polypeptide(L)'
;MPSRYRVDANAFADFLKNSSYIHAELTRAGQEAVAIWKALAPVGNRTHITRGGYVDRPGSYRDSIRYKIMRNPTRMKVRVYTTDYKAHWLEFGTVKMAARHPMADAREELLRQAKYKRHGI
;
A
#
# COMPACT_ATOMS: atom_id res chain seq x y z
N MET A 1 -24.41 -23.40 -18.55
CA MET A 1 -24.50 -22.58 -17.32
C MET A 1 -25.31 -21.34 -17.63
N PRO A 2 -26.42 -21.04 -16.93
CA PRO A 2 -27.18 -19.83 -17.20
C PRO A 2 -26.31 -18.62 -16.83
N SER A 3 -26.20 -17.69 -17.78
CA SER A 3 -25.58 -16.37 -17.62
C SER A 3 -26.27 -15.66 -16.44
N ARG A 4 -25.70 -15.82 -15.23
CA ARG A 4 -26.22 -15.24 -13.98
C ARG A 4 -26.10 -13.72 -14.09
N TYR A 5 -27.21 -13.06 -14.39
CA TYR A 5 -27.48 -11.63 -14.26
C TYR A 5 -26.40 -10.70 -14.84
N ARG A 6 -26.64 -10.15 -16.03
CA ARG A 6 -25.96 -8.93 -16.48
C ARG A 6 -26.45 -7.76 -15.63
N VAL A 7 -25.69 -7.41 -14.60
CA VAL A 7 -25.94 -6.19 -13.83
C VAL A 7 -25.53 -5.01 -14.70
N ASP A 8 -26.44 -4.05 -14.89
CA ASP A 8 -26.12 -2.81 -15.57
C ASP A 8 -24.98 -2.09 -14.84
N ALA A 9 -23.94 -1.70 -15.57
CA ALA A 9 -22.73 -1.15 -14.97
C ALA A 9 -22.99 0.20 -14.28
N ASN A 10 -23.96 0.99 -14.79
CA ASN A 10 -24.31 2.28 -14.19
C ASN A 10 -25.11 2.06 -12.90
N ALA A 11 -26.09 1.15 -12.92
CA ALA A 11 -26.85 0.78 -11.73
C ALA A 11 -25.95 0.22 -10.62
N PHE A 12 -24.94 -0.58 -10.97
CA PHE A 12 -23.97 -1.08 -10.00
C PHE A 12 -23.04 0.03 -9.47
N ALA A 13 -22.58 0.94 -10.33
CA ALA A 13 -21.78 2.08 -9.91
C ALA A 13 -22.56 3.00 -8.96
N ASP A 14 -23.84 3.25 -9.23
CA ASP A 14 -24.73 4.03 -8.37
C ASP A 14 -25.03 3.32 -7.05
N PHE A 15 -25.24 2.00 -7.07
CA PHE A 15 -25.35 1.20 -5.86
C PHE A 15 -24.10 1.33 -4.98
N LEU A 16 -22.91 1.15 -5.55
CA LEU A 16 -21.65 1.31 -4.82
C LEU A 16 -21.52 2.72 -4.26
N LYS A 17 -21.84 3.75 -5.05
CA LYS A 17 -21.74 5.15 -4.63
C LYS A 17 -22.60 5.47 -3.39
N ASN A 18 -23.78 4.84 -3.29
CA ASN A 18 -24.78 5.14 -2.27
C ASN A 18 -24.83 4.09 -1.15
N SER A 19 -24.08 2.98 -1.24
CA SER A 19 -24.07 1.94 -0.23
C SER A 19 -23.31 2.39 1.03
N SER A 20 -24.07 2.80 2.05
CA SER A 20 -23.55 3.14 3.38
C SER A 20 -22.86 1.94 4.04
N TYR A 21 -23.38 0.73 3.84
CA TYR A 21 -22.82 -0.50 4.37
C TYR A 21 -21.40 -0.76 3.84
N ILE A 22 -21.22 -0.75 2.50
CA ILE A 22 -19.90 -0.97 1.89
C ILE A 22 -18.92 0.13 2.32
N HIS A 23 -19.40 1.37 2.43
CA HIS A 23 -18.58 2.46 2.91
C HIS A 23 -18.10 2.25 4.36
N ALA A 24 -18.98 1.79 5.25
CA ALA A 24 -18.66 1.50 6.64
C ALA A 24 -17.63 0.38 6.79
N GLU A 25 -17.81 -0.74 6.07
CA GLU A 25 -16.85 -1.86 6.09
C GLU A 25 -15.48 -1.45 5.55
N LEU A 26 -15.45 -0.70 4.45
CA LEU A 26 -14.19 -0.17 3.91
C LEU A 26 -13.53 0.84 4.85
N THR A 27 -14.32 1.62 5.58
CA THR A 27 -13.79 2.56 6.59
C THR A 27 -13.13 1.79 7.74
N ARG A 28 -13.80 0.75 8.26
CA ARG A 28 -13.28 -0.13 9.30
C ARG A 28 -11.98 -0.81 8.87
N ALA A 29 -11.98 -1.43 7.69
CA ALA A 29 -10.79 -2.08 7.13
C ALA A 29 -9.62 -1.09 6.91
N GLY A 30 -9.92 0.14 6.48
CA GLY A 30 -8.90 1.19 6.31
C GLY A 30 -8.28 1.66 7.62
N GLN A 31 -9.09 1.81 8.66
CA GLN A 31 -8.61 2.17 10.00
C GLN A 31 -7.74 1.06 10.59
N GLU A 32 -8.18 -0.20 10.50
CA GLU A 32 -7.43 -1.38 10.95
C GLU A 32 -6.09 -1.49 10.21
N ALA A 33 -6.10 -1.36 8.89
CA ALA A 33 -4.88 -1.39 8.10
C ALA A 33 -3.92 -0.27 8.53
N VAL A 34 -4.38 0.98 8.65
CA VAL A 34 -3.52 2.07 9.12
C VAL A 34 -2.94 1.79 10.50
N ALA A 35 -3.73 1.24 11.43
CA ALA A 35 -3.23 0.89 12.76
C ALA A 35 -2.11 -0.15 12.70
N ILE A 36 -2.29 -1.21 11.91
CA ILE A 36 -1.28 -2.26 11.69
C ILE A 36 0.00 -1.64 11.09
N TRP A 37 -0.15 -0.86 10.01
CA TRP A 37 0.98 -0.23 9.34
C TRP A 37 1.73 0.75 10.25
N LYS A 38 1.02 1.48 11.11
CA LYS A 38 1.63 2.36 12.11
C LYS A 38 2.38 1.59 13.20
N ALA A 39 1.86 0.45 13.62
CA ALA A 39 2.53 -0.40 14.61
C ALA A 39 3.82 -1.02 14.07
N LEU A 40 3.85 -1.36 12.78
CA LEU A 40 5.03 -1.93 12.11
C LEU A 40 6.04 -0.88 11.63
N ALA A 41 5.63 0.39 11.51
CA ALA A 41 6.47 1.43 10.96
C ALA A 41 7.72 1.67 11.85
N PRO A 42 8.93 1.64 11.27
CA PRO A 42 10.15 1.91 12.02
C PRO A 42 10.17 3.36 12.50
N VAL A 43 10.55 3.56 13.76
CA VAL A 43 10.71 4.89 14.38
C VAL A 43 12.19 5.10 14.68
N GLY A 44 12.80 6.05 13.97
CA GLY A 44 14.18 6.47 14.26
C GLY A 44 14.29 7.12 15.63
N ASN A 45 15.52 7.20 16.17
CA ASN A 45 15.81 7.78 17.48
C ASN A 45 16.40 9.19 17.42
N ARG A 46 16.65 9.71 16.22
CA ARG A 46 17.30 11.01 15.98
C ARG A 46 16.52 11.82 14.97
N THR A 47 16.49 13.13 15.20
CA THR A 47 15.99 14.09 14.22
C THR A 47 17.02 14.25 13.11
N HIS A 48 16.58 14.18 11.85
CA HIS A 48 17.43 14.36 10.68
C HIS A 48 16.99 15.61 9.90
N ILE A 49 17.87 16.60 9.81
CA ILE A 49 17.61 17.82 9.03
C ILE A 49 18.21 17.64 7.63
N THR A 50 17.40 17.74 6.58
CA THR A 50 17.89 17.66 5.21
C THR A 50 18.64 18.94 4.83
N ARG A 51 19.48 18.88 3.79
CA ARG A 51 20.21 20.06 3.27
C ARG A 51 19.28 21.21 2.84
N GLY A 52 18.02 20.91 2.51
CA GLY A 52 16.99 21.90 2.18
C GLY A 52 16.20 22.42 3.39
N GLY A 53 16.61 22.11 4.62
CA GLY A 53 15.98 22.60 5.85
C GLY A 53 14.76 21.80 6.34
N TYR A 54 14.38 20.71 5.67
CA TYR A 54 13.29 19.86 6.15
C TYR A 54 13.73 19.06 7.38
N VAL A 55 12.96 19.15 8.46
CA VAL A 55 13.23 18.46 9.73
C VAL A 55 12.43 17.16 9.78
N ASP A 56 13.11 16.04 9.60
CA ASP A 56 12.55 14.71 9.78
C ASP A 56 12.67 14.29 11.24
N ARG A 57 11.53 14.17 11.92
CA ARG A 57 11.46 13.82 13.35
C ARG A 57 11.21 12.31 13.50
N PRO A 58 11.72 11.69 14.58
CA PRO A 58 11.27 10.37 15.00
C PRO A 58 9.74 10.21 14.88
N GLY A 59 9.30 9.26 14.06
CA GLY A 59 7.88 8.93 13.88
C GLY A 59 7.17 9.64 12.74
N SER A 60 7.81 10.61 12.05
CA SER A 60 7.20 11.32 10.91
C SER A 60 6.61 10.38 9.85
N TYR A 61 7.34 9.32 9.48
CA TYR A 61 6.85 8.32 8.53
C TYR A 61 5.61 7.58 9.04
N ARG A 62 5.67 7.02 10.26
CA ARG A 62 4.55 6.33 10.92
C ARG A 62 3.30 7.21 10.92
N ASP A 63 3.47 8.46 11.36
CA ASP A 63 2.35 9.37 11.57
C ASP A 63 1.76 9.86 10.23
N SER A 64 2.52 9.75 9.14
CA SER A 64 2.08 10.06 7.77
C SER A 64 1.20 9.00 7.10
N ILE A 65 1.10 7.80 7.68
CA ILE A 65 0.33 6.68 7.12
C ILE A 65 -1.17 6.97 7.23
N ARG A 66 -1.86 6.90 6.10
CA ARG A 66 -3.29 7.21 5.93
C ARG A 66 -3.94 6.19 5.00
N TYR A 67 -5.27 6.22 4.93
CA TYR A 67 -6.02 5.47 3.93
C TYR A 67 -6.94 6.39 3.13
N LYS A 68 -7.29 5.95 1.92
CA LYS A 68 -8.29 6.58 1.08
C LYS A 68 -9.20 5.50 0.50
N ILE A 69 -10.50 5.73 0.55
CA ILE A 69 -11.47 4.90 -0.17
C ILE A 69 -11.48 5.39 -1.62
N MET A 70 -11.12 4.50 -2.54
CA MET A 70 -11.17 4.72 -3.97
C MET A 70 -12.42 4.06 -4.55
N ARG A 71 -13.11 4.79 -5.41
CA ARG A 71 -14.29 4.31 -6.11
C ARG A 71 -13.99 4.22 -7.60
N ASN A 72 -14.27 3.07 -8.17
CA ASN A 72 -14.29 2.82 -9.60
C ASN A 72 -15.71 2.36 -9.98
N PRO A 73 -16.12 2.49 -11.25
CA PRO A 73 -17.46 2.06 -11.70
C PRO A 73 -17.80 0.60 -11.35
N THR A 74 -16.77 -0.25 -11.23
CA THR A 74 -16.93 -1.69 -11.00
C THR A 74 -16.51 -2.16 -9.61
N ARG A 75 -15.99 -1.29 -8.74
CA ARG A 75 -15.52 -1.66 -7.40
C ARG A 75 -15.27 -0.46 -6.50
N MET A 76 -15.47 -0.65 -5.20
CA MET A 76 -14.89 0.21 -4.17
C MET A 76 -13.74 -0.52 -3.50
N LYS A 77 -12.65 0.19 -3.23
CA LYS A 77 -11.48 -0.36 -2.56
C LYS A 77 -10.88 0.64 -1.59
N VAL A 78 -10.18 0.13 -0.58
CA VAL A 78 -9.36 0.96 0.31
C VAL A 78 -7.92 0.91 -0.19
N ARG A 79 -7.26 2.07 -0.21
CA ARG A 79 -5.83 2.19 -0.47
C ARG A 79 -5.16 2.83 0.73
N VAL A 80 -4.21 2.13 1.33
CA VAL A 80 -3.29 2.71 2.33
C VAL A 80 -2.16 3.42 1.58
N TYR A 81 -1.77 4.59 2.06
CA TYR A 81 -0.73 5.42 1.48
C TYR A 81 -0.06 6.29 2.55
N THR A 82 1.04 6.93 2.18
CA THR A 82 1.86 7.77 3.07
C THR A 82 1.97 9.18 2.50
N THR A 83 1.87 10.20 3.35
CA THR A 83 2.06 11.61 2.92
C THR A 83 3.50 12.11 3.08
N ASP A 84 4.37 11.33 3.72
CA ASP A 84 5.78 11.69 3.87
C ASP A 84 6.51 11.55 2.52
N TYR A 85 7.20 12.62 2.11
CA TYR A 85 8.01 12.67 0.90
C TYR A 85 9.10 11.59 0.88
N LYS A 86 9.59 11.15 2.05
CA LYS A 86 10.53 10.02 2.16
C LYS A 86 9.86 8.65 2.03
N ALA A 87 8.54 8.54 2.18
CA ALA A 87 7.86 7.29 1.85
C ALA A 87 7.90 7.00 0.34
N HIS A 88 8.06 8.04 -0.49
CA HIS A 88 8.39 7.88 -1.91
C HIS A 88 9.73 7.13 -2.08
N TRP A 89 10.66 7.18 -1.12
CA TRP A 89 11.87 6.34 -1.15
C TRP A 89 11.61 4.89 -0.74
N LEU A 90 10.57 4.58 0.04
CA LEU A 90 10.14 3.20 0.26
C LEU A 90 9.34 2.65 -0.93
N GLU A 91 8.52 3.47 -1.58
CA GLU A 91 7.77 3.08 -2.80
C GLU A 91 8.61 3.09 -4.09
N PHE A 92 9.65 3.94 -4.21
CA PHE A 92 10.49 4.10 -5.42
C PHE A 92 11.99 3.89 -5.20
N GLY A 93 12.50 3.91 -3.97
CA GLY A 93 13.91 3.60 -3.69
C GLY A 93 14.25 2.12 -3.91
N THR A 94 13.23 1.26 -3.97
CA THR A 94 13.33 -0.13 -4.41
C THR A 94 13.75 -0.27 -5.88
N VAL A 95 13.41 0.71 -6.72
CA VAL A 95 13.79 0.72 -8.15
C VAL A 95 15.27 1.08 -8.34
N LYS A 96 15.86 1.87 -7.42
CA LYS A 96 17.29 2.24 -7.46
C LYS A 96 18.19 1.51 -6.45
N MET A 97 17.62 0.69 -5.56
CA MET A 97 18.33 -0.17 -4.62
C MET A 97 17.92 -1.65 -4.80
N ALA A 98 17.90 -2.13 -6.04
CA ALA A 98 17.51 -3.50 -6.39
C ALA A 98 18.25 -4.59 -5.57
N ALA A 99 19.47 -4.31 -5.12
CA ALA A 99 20.31 -5.23 -4.33
C ALA A 99 19.91 -5.35 -2.84
N ARG A 100 18.99 -4.54 -2.31
CA ARG A 100 18.55 -4.59 -0.90
C ARG A 100 17.04 -4.70 -0.74
N HIS A 101 16.35 -5.15 -1.79
CA HIS A 101 14.92 -5.36 -1.75
C HIS A 101 14.60 -6.64 -0.96
N PRO A 102 13.59 -6.68 -0.07
CA PRO A 102 13.20 -7.92 0.63
C PRO A 102 12.84 -9.07 -0.34
N MET A 103 12.31 -8.73 -1.52
CA MET A 103 12.06 -9.72 -2.60
C MET A 103 13.34 -10.19 -3.30
N ALA A 104 14.45 -9.45 -3.24
CA ALA A 104 15.74 -9.91 -3.76
C ALA A 104 16.31 -11.01 -2.85
N ASP A 105 16.24 -10.80 -1.53
CA ASP A 105 16.63 -11.81 -0.52
C ASP A 105 15.71 -13.03 -0.59
N ALA A 106 14.39 -12.84 -0.70
CA ALA A 106 13.45 -13.95 -0.89
C ALA A 106 13.65 -14.70 -2.21
N ARG A 107 14.07 -14.01 -3.29
CA ARG A 107 14.38 -14.63 -4.58
C ARG A 107 15.69 -15.41 -4.54
N GLU A 108 16.71 -14.90 -3.85
CA GLU A 108 17.97 -15.62 -3.55
C GLU A 108 17.68 -16.89 -2.72
N GLU A 109 16.86 -16.78 -1.67
CA GLU A 109 16.42 -17.90 -0.84
C GLU A 109 15.70 -18.98 -1.67
N LEU A 110 14.78 -18.58 -2.55
CA LEU A 110 14.06 -19.49 -3.45
C LEU A 110 14.94 -20.12 -4.54
N LEU A 111 15.95 -19.39 -5.02
CA LEU A 111 16.99 -19.94 -5.90
C LEU A 111 17.85 -20.98 -5.16
N ARG A 112 18.20 -20.72 -3.90
CA ARG A 112 18.95 -21.64 -3.03
C ARG A 112 18.19 -22.93 -2.75
N GLN A 113 16.87 -22.82 -2.59
CA GLN A 113 15.97 -23.96 -2.42
C GLN A 113 15.64 -24.70 -3.74
N ALA A 114 16.26 -24.32 -4.86
CA ALA A 114 16.02 -24.86 -6.21
C ALA A 114 14.57 -24.76 -6.71
N LYS A 115 13.73 -23.92 -6.08
CA LYS A 115 12.32 -23.69 -6.45
C LYS A 115 12.14 -22.60 -7.51
N TYR A 116 13.23 -21.97 -7.94
CA TYR A 116 13.25 -20.94 -8.96
C TYR A 116 14.43 -21.19 -9.92
N LYS A 117 14.26 -20.99 -11.23
CA LYS A 117 15.37 -21.03 -12.20
C LYS A 117 15.57 -19.64 -12.81
N ARG A 118 16.82 -19.17 -12.87
CA ARG A 118 17.16 -17.99 -13.69
C ARG A 118 17.01 -18.40 -15.15
N HIS A 119 15.98 -17.92 -15.82
CA HIS A 119 15.94 -17.93 -17.28
C HIS A 119 16.86 -16.78 -17.74
N GLY A 120 17.93 -17.16 -18.46
CA GLY A 120 18.83 -16.20 -19.09
C GLY A 120 18.10 -15.41 -20.17
N ILE A 121 18.49 -14.14 -20.31
CA ILE A 121 18.14 -13.28 -21.44
C ILE A 121 18.95 -13.74 -22.65
#